data_AF-A0A834ISA6-F1
#
_entry.id   AF-A0A834ISA6-F1
#
_cell.length_a   1.000
_cell.length_b   1.000
_cell.length_c   1.000
_cell.angle_alpha   90.00
_cell.angle_beta   90.00
_cell.angle_gamma   90.00
#
_symmetry.space_group_name_H-M   'P 1'
#
loop_
_entity.id
_entity.type
_entity.pdbx_description
1 polymer ?
#
loop_
_entity_poly.entity_id
_entity_poly.type
_entity_poly.pdbx_seq_one_letter_code
_entity_poly.pdbx_strand_id
1 'polypeptide(L)'
;MKDFSYQKKCTTENRGVLQPFSNGVRIELNQLKSHIEHEIEDKIQDILETDNLNEDILKIDVHGKNDDLKDEQEMPKKLLFVSEYRKDIWKYLNNLEETFPFPKSKYMLKQTDLSWNTRSVLIDWLSSVAEEYKLCHETFHLSVNYIDRFLNQIAVVRNKFQLVGAAAMLLAGKMEEIYPIDVKEWSYLTGDSFTPKQILKMEQLIAKILKFRMQPPTMCTFIEHFCQEHRLDMKTMHLAMYISELVLLEGDEYLNHMPSKLAASCIVLARYTLSKEHIWPRKFKETSGYTLRQLSPLVHKQQRTFKDSPHKEQQAIQSKYKNEKYCQVALLQPRKLLMEDLDDIE
;
A
#
# COMPACT_ATOMS: atom_id res chain seq x y z
N MET A 1 -26.58 -6.59 21.27
CA MET A 1 -27.23 -6.30 19.98
C MET A 1 -27.36 -4.78 19.82
N LYS A 2 -26.23 -4.08 19.71
CA LYS A 2 -26.12 -2.64 19.40
C LYS A 2 -24.89 -2.43 18.50
N ASP A 3 -25.14 -1.74 17.39
CA ASP A 3 -24.25 -1.05 16.46
C ASP A 3 -23.15 -1.82 15.68
N PHE A 4 -23.61 -2.57 14.68
CA PHE A 4 -22.85 -3.05 13.51
C PHE A 4 -22.64 -1.95 12.42
N SER A 5 -22.63 -0.66 12.77
CA SER A 5 -22.65 0.45 11.77
C SER A 5 -21.34 1.23 11.63
N TYR A 6 -20.22 0.74 12.15
CA TYR A 6 -18.94 1.47 12.14
C TYR A 6 -18.17 1.50 10.81
N GLN A 7 -18.78 1.08 9.70
CA GLN A 7 -18.37 1.55 8.38
C GLN A 7 -19.27 2.70 7.98
N LYS A 8 -18.73 3.93 8.00
CA LYS A 8 -19.36 5.10 7.38
C LYS A 8 -19.75 4.69 5.95
N LYS A 9 -21.05 4.56 5.67
CA LYS A 9 -21.55 4.50 4.30
C LYS A 9 -20.99 5.75 3.61
N CYS A 10 -20.12 5.57 2.62
CA CYS A 10 -19.62 6.62 1.72
C CYS A 10 -20.79 7.56 1.38
N THR A 11 -20.67 8.87 1.60
CA THR A 11 -21.76 9.80 1.27
C THR A 11 -22.01 9.69 -0.23
N THR A 12 -23.28 9.66 -0.65
CA THR A 12 -23.70 9.47 -2.05
C THR A 12 -23.02 10.42 -3.05
N GLU A 13 -22.45 11.53 -2.59
CA GLU A 13 -21.80 12.57 -3.37
C GLU A 13 -20.39 12.21 -3.90
N ASN A 14 -19.61 11.38 -3.19
CA ASN A 14 -18.26 10.99 -3.64
C ASN A 14 -18.24 9.68 -4.46
N ARG A 15 -19.35 8.94 -4.46
CA ARG A 15 -19.45 7.58 -5.04
C ARG A 15 -19.22 7.51 -6.55
N GLY A 16 -19.61 8.55 -7.29
CA GLY A 16 -19.41 8.64 -8.74
C GLY A 16 -17.99 9.02 -9.16
N VAL A 17 -17.14 9.45 -8.21
CA VAL A 17 -15.74 9.84 -8.45
C VAL A 17 -14.79 8.65 -8.34
N LEU A 18 -15.21 7.60 -7.62
CA LEU A 18 -14.41 6.41 -7.34
C LEU A 18 -14.61 5.28 -8.34
N GLN A 19 -15.55 5.40 -9.28
CA GLN A 19 -15.70 4.43 -10.37
C GLN A 19 -14.54 4.59 -11.37
N PRO A 20 -13.79 3.51 -11.65
CA PRO A 20 -12.55 3.58 -12.41
C PRO A 20 -12.75 3.59 -13.92
N PHE A 21 -11.67 3.96 -14.60
CA PHE A 21 -11.59 4.31 -16.01
C PHE A 21 -11.66 3.12 -16.98
N SER A 22 -12.23 3.35 -18.17
CA SER A 22 -11.98 2.55 -19.38
C SER A 22 -11.26 3.42 -20.41
N ASN A 23 -10.12 2.96 -20.94
CA ASN A 23 -9.35 3.66 -21.99
C ASN A 23 -9.00 5.14 -21.72
N GLY A 24 -8.91 5.57 -20.45
CA GLY A 24 -8.58 6.95 -20.09
C GLY A 24 -9.75 7.95 -20.25
N VAL A 25 -11.00 7.49 -20.39
CA VAL A 25 -12.19 8.35 -20.45
C VAL A 25 -13.29 7.81 -19.54
N ARG A 26 -14.04 8.73 -18.90
CA ARG A 26 -15.24 8.46 -18.09
C ARG A 26 -16.39 8.05 -19.01
N ILE A 27 -16.94 6.84 -18.89
CA ILE A 27 -18.05 6.38 -19.74
C ILE A 27 -19.13 5.72 -18.87
N GLU A 28 -20.38 6.14 -19.06
CA GLU A 28 -21.60 5.44 -18.64
C GLU A 28 -21.71 4.12 -19.42
N LEU A 29 -21.55 3.00 -18.72
CA LEU A 29 -21.47 1.67 -19.35
C LEU A 29 -22.85 1.14 -19.74
N ASN A 30 -23.17 1.25 -21.03
CA ASN A 30 -24.00 0.25 -21.71
C ASN A 30 -23.24 -0.28 -22.93
N GLN A 31 -23.18 -1.63 -23.01
CA GLN A 31 -22.66 -2.45 -24.10
C GLN A 31 -21.17 -2.83 -24.06
N LEU A 32 -20.81 -3.80 -23.20
CA LEU A 32 -19.88 -4.87 -23.57
C LEU A 32 -20.05 -6.12 -22.67
N LYS A 33 -21.19 -6.80 -22.78
CA LYS A 33 -21.45 -8.10 -22.14
C LYS A 33 -21.63 -9.16 -23.22
N SER A 34 -20.61 -10.01 -23.43
CA SER A 34 -20.77 -11.41 -23.88
C SER A 34 -19.43 -12.10 -24.21
N HIS A 35 -18.35 -11.36 -24.49
CA HIS A 35 -17.09 -12.00 -24.94
C HIS A 35 -16.09 -12.33 -23.83
N ILE A 36 -16.39 -11.92 -22.59
CA ILE A 36 -15.44 -11.93 -21.46
C ILE A 36 -15.70 -13.11 -20.50
N GLU A 37 -16.85 -13.78 -20.64
CA GLU A 37 -17.30 -14.83 -19.71
C GLU A 37 -16.58 -16.17 -19.94
N HIS A 38 -16.24 -16.52 -21.19
CA HIS A 38 -15.72 -17.85 -21.52
C HIS A 38 -14.21 -18.06 -21.24
N GLU A 39 -13.33 -17.08 -21.46
CA GLU A 39 -11.88 -17.28 -21.25
C GLU A 39 -11.46 -17.45 -19.78
N ILE A 40 -12.34 -17.05 -18.85
CA ILE A 40 -12.12 -17.17 -17.40
C ILE A 40 -12.49 -18.55 -16.90
N GLU A 41 -13.50 -19.20 -17.49
CA GLU A 41 -13.99 -20.49 -16.99
C GLU A 41 -12.98 -21.61 -17.25
N ASP A 42 -12.38 -21.64 -18.45
CA ASP A 42 -11.48 -22.73 -18.84
C ASP A 42 -10.15 -22.74 -18.06
N LYS A 43 -9.59 -21.57 -17.72
CA LYS A 43 -8.33 -21.50 -16.95
C LYS A 43 -8.51 -21.64 -15.43
N ILE A 44 -9.70 -21.37 -14.92
CA ILE A 44 -10.02 -21.45 -13.48
C ILE A 44 -10.47 -22.87 -13.10
N GLN A 45 -11.14 -23.58 -14.01
CA GLN A 45 -11.59 -24.95 -13.77
C GLN A 45 -10.41 -25.92 -13.62
N ASP A 46 -9.38 -25.82 -14.47
CA ASP A 46 -8.18 -26.67 -14.42
C ASP A 46 -7.34 -26.50 -13.13
N ILE A 47 -7.49 -25.38 -12.41
CA ILE A 47 -6.71 -25.08 -11.20
C ILE A 47 -7.49 -25.43 -9.91
N LEU A 48 -8.81 -25.60 -9.96
CA LEU A 48 -9.66 -25.77 -8.77
C LEU A 48 -10.10 -27.22 -8.50
N GLU A 49 -9.77 -28.18 -9.35
CA GLU A 49 -10.18 -29.59 -9.18
C GLU A 49 -9.34 -30.43 -8.20
N THR A 50 -8.40 -29.82 -7.47
CA THR A 50 -7.69 -30.48 -6.36
C THR A 50 -7.87 -29.68 -5.08
N ASP A 51 -8.92 -30.04 -4.33
CA ASP A 51 -8.88 -30.30 -2.87
C ASP A 51 -10.24 -29.99 -2.24
N ASN A 52 -10.96 -31.06 -1.87
CA ASN A 52 -12.12 -31.02 -0.98
C ASN A 52 -11.64 -30.67 0.44
N LEU A 53 -12.07 -29.52 0.97
CA LEU A 53 -11.90 -29.20 2.38
C LEU A 53 -13.27 -29.11 3.04
N ASN A 54 -13.51 -30.05 3.96
CA ASN A 54 -14.66 -30.11 4.85
C ASN A 54 -14.72 -28.86 5.73
N GLU A 55 -15.89 -28.24 5.79
CA GLU A 55 -16.21 -27.20 6.77
C GLU A 55 -16.43 -27.86 8.14
N ASP A 56 -15.57 -27.55 9.10
CA ASP A 56 -15.98 -27.48 10.49
C ASP A 56 -14.98 -26.65 11.32
N ILE A 57 -15.54 -26.01 12.35
CA ILE A 57 -14.93 -25.37 13.53
C ILE A 57 -14.37 -23.92 13.38
N LEU A 58 -15.07 -22.93 13.98
CA LEU A 58 -14.78 -22.39 15.32
C LEU A 58 -15.69 -21.18 15.64
N LYS A 59 -16.59 -21.38 16.61
CA LYS A 59 -17.22 -20.29 17.36
C LYS A 59 -16.26 -19.86 18.46
N ILE A 60 -15.73 -18.64 18.38
CA ILE A 60 -14.99 -18.00 19.48
C ILE A 60 -15.89 -16.90 20.05
N ASP A 61 -16.23 -17.05 21.32
CA ASP A 61 -16.98 -16.08 22.10
C ASP A 61 -16.03 -14.99 22.58
N VAL A 62 -16.24 -13.73 22.17
CA VAL A 62 -15.40 -12.60 22.57
C VAL A 62 -16.20 -11.72 23.51
N HIS A 63 -16.01 -11.96 24.81
CA HIS A 63 -16.45 -11.06 25.87
C HIS A 63 -15.27 -10.17 26.29
N GLY A 64 -15.07 -9.06 25.57
CA GLY A 64 -14.09 -8.02 25.90
C GLY A 64 -14.79 -6.78 26.46
N LYS A 65 -14.45 -6.42 27.70
CA LYS A 65 -14.93 -5.20 28.36
C LYS A 65 -14.38 -3.96 27.66
N ASN A 66 -15.25 -2.96 27.49
CA ASN A 66 -14.88 -1.63 27.04
C ASN A 66 -14.13 -0.89 28.15
N ASP A 67 -12.91 -0.44 27.87
CA ASP A 67 -12.28 0.64 28.62
C ASP A 67 -12.20 1.88 27.72
N ASP A 68 -12.80 2.96 28.19
CA ASP A 68 -12.78 4.29 27.59
C ASP A 68 -11.36 4.86 27.61
N LEU A 69 -10.89 5.41 26.48
CA LEU A 69 -9.66 6.20 26.42
C LEU A 69 -9.90 7.56 25.79
N LYS A 70 -9.43 8.56 26.53
CA LYS A 70 -9.49 10.01 26.26
C LYS A 70 -8.52 10.40 25.15
N ASP A 71 -8.87 11.48 24.46
CA ASP A 71 -8.03 12.21 23.50
C ASP A 71 -6.71 12.67 24.13
N GLU A 72 -5.60 12.07 23.71
CA GLU A 72 -4.27 12.69 23.71
C GLU A 72 -3.56 12.33 22.39
N GLN A 73 -2.86 13.31 21.82
CA GLN A 73 -2.11 13.22 20.56
C GLN A 73 -0.88 12.30 20.64
N GLU A 74 -1.01 11.09 21.19
CA GLU A 74 -0.01 10.04 21.11
C GLU A 74 -0.24 9.18 19.86
N MET A 75 0.85 8.82 19.19
CA MET A 75 0.81 7.90 18.06
C MET A 75 0.22 6.55 18.53
N PRO A 76 -0.76 5.97 17.82
CA PRO A 76 -1.43 4.77 18.30
C PRO A 76 -0.42 3.64 18.50
N LYS A 77 -0.31 3.16 19.75
CA LYS A 77 0.58 2.06 20.14
C LYS A 77 0.05 0.77 19.54
N LYS A 78 0.41 0.44 18.29
CA LYS A 78 0.14 -0.89 17.73
C LYS A 78 0.88 -1.95 18.56
N LEU A 79 0.32 -3.15 18.63
CA LEU A 79 0.87 -4.31 19.37
C LEU A 79 2.31 -4.67 18.98
N LEU A 80 2.75 -4.29 17.77
CA LEU A 80 4.10 -4.52 17.25
C LEU A 80 5.20 -3.72 17.97
N PHE A 81 4.86 -2.91 18.97
CA PHE A 81 5.79 -1.91 19.52
C PHE A 81 5.94 -1.94 21.04
N VAL A 82 5.66 -3.11 21.63
CA VAL A 82 5.98 -3.43 23.02
C VAL A 82 7.50 -3.46 23.21
N SER A 83 8.01 -2.78 24.24
CA SER A 83 9.45 -2.54 24.43
C SER A 83 10.27 -3.82 24.57
N GLU A 84 9.64 -4.86 25.09
CA GLU A 84 10.18 -6.17 25.41
C GLU A 84 10.57 -6.96 24.15
N TYR A 85 9.74 -6.89 23.10
CA TYR A 85 9.95 -7.65 21.85
C TYR A 85 10.57 -6.82 20.74
N ARG A 86 10.83 -5.53 20.98
CA ARG A 86 11.35 -4.56 20.01
C ARG A 86 12.53 -5.07 19.18
N LYS A 87 13.56 -5.62 19.83
CA LYS A 87 14.77 -6.13 19.17
C LYS A 87 14.48 -7.38 18.34
N ASP A 88 13.63 -8.26 18.84
CA ASP A 88 13.25 -9.50 18.17
C ASP A 88 12.38 -9.23 16.94
N ILE A 89 11.44 -8.28 17.06
CA ILE A 89 10.61 -7.80 15.95
C ILE A 89 11.49 -7.19 14.87
N TRP A 90 12.45 -6.33 15.22
CA TRP A 90 13.38 -5.77 14.25
C TRP A 90 14.20 -6.84 13.52
N LYS A 91 14.78 -7.78 14.29
CA LYS A 91 15.53 -8.91 13.73
C LYS A 91 14.67 -9.77 12.81
N TYR A 92 13.42 -10.03 13.21
CA TYR A 92 12.44 -10.76 12.42
C TYR A 92 12.10 -10.02 11.12
N LEU A 93 11.82 -8.72 11.17
CA LEU A 93 11.50 -7.92 9.98
C LEU A 93 12.64 -7.90 8.96
N ASN A 94 13.89 -7.77 9.41
CA ASN A 94 15.06 -7.83 8.52
C ASN A 94 15.22 -9.21 7.89
N ASN A 95 15.12 -10.28 8.69
CA ASN A 95 15.20 -11.65 8.17
C ASN A 95 14.05 -11.95 7.19
N LEU A 96 12.85 -11.44 7.49
CA LEU A 96 11.70 -11.57 6.64
C LEU A 96 11.95 -10.85 5.31
N GLU A 97 12.43 -9.61 5.33
CA GLU A 97 12.72 -8.85 4.11
C GLU A 97 13.75 -9.55 3.20
N GLU A 98 14.77 -10.19 3.78
CA GLU A 98 15.78 -10.96 3.03
C GLU A 98 15.22 -12.25 2.41
N THR A 99 14.28 -12.90 3.09
CA THR A 99 13.79 -14.25 2.71
C THR A 99 12.43 -14.23 1.99
N PHE A 100 11.71 -13.11 2.06
CA PHE A 100 10.38 -13.00 1.49
C PHE A 100 10.43 -12.85 -0.04
N PRO A 101 9.51 -13.47 -0.80
CA PRO A 101 9.52 -13.35 -2.25
C PRO A 101 9.32 -11.90 -2.71
N PHE A 102 10.33 -11.33 -3.37
CA PHE A 102 10.28 -9.99 -3.95
C PHE A 102 9.92 -10.02 -5.45
N PRO A 103 9.06 -9.11 -5.95
CA PRO A 103 8.78 -9.02 -7.39
C PRO A 103 10.07 -8.65 -8.14
N LYS A 104 10.31 -9.26 -9.31
CA LYS A 104 11.46 -8.88 -10.13
C LYS A 104 11.19 -7.51 -10.73
N SER A 105 12.10 -6.54 -10.57
CA SER A 105 11.93 -5.18 -11.09
C SER A 105 11.59 -5.06 -12.57
N LYS A 106 11.96 -6.05 -13.38
CA LYS A 106 11.68 -6.11 -14.82
C LYS A 106 10.49 -6.99 -15.18
N TYR A 107 9.61 -7.33 -14.23
CA TYR A 107 8.47 -8.20 -14.52
C TYR A 107 7.55 -7.61 -15.60
N MET A 108 7.48 -6.29 -15.70
CA MET A 108 6.64 -5.61 -16.69
C MET A 108 7.03 -5.95 -18.13
N LEU A 109 8.29 -6.36 -18.39
CA LEU A 109 8.72 -6.83 -19.72
C LEU A 109 7.99 -8.11 -20.17
N LYS A 110 7.43 -8.87 -19.24
CA LYS A 110 6.63 -10.08 -19.54
C LYS A 110 5.15 -9.76 -19.77
N GLN A 111 4.71 -8.54 -19.43
CA GLN A 111 3.34 -8.12 -19.60
C GLN A 111 3.17 -7.57 -21.02
N THR A 112 2.40 -8.26 -21.85
CA THR A 112 2.22 -7.88 -23.26
C THR A 112 1.20 -6.76 -23.46
N ASP A 113 0.31 -6.55 -22.49
CA ASP A 113 -0.83 -5.61 -22.59
C ASP A 113 -0.84 -4.56 -21.45
N LEU A 114 0.14 -4.61 -20.54
CA LEU A 114 0.30 -3.66 -19.44
C LEU A 114 1.60 -2.86 -19.57
N SER A 115 1.58 -1.67 -19.00
CA SER A 115 2.74 -0.79 -18.90
C SER A 115 2.85 -0.23 -17.47
N TRP A 116 4.00 0.36 -17.14
CA TRP A 116 4.17 1.07 -15.87
C TRP A 116 3.15 2.19 -15.68
N ASN A 117 2.79 2.92 -16.75
CA ASN A 117 1.73 3.92 -16.68
C ASN A 117 0.37 3.31 -16.31
N THR A 118 0.02 2.17 -16.92
CA THR A 118 -1.22 1.43 -16.58
C THR A 118 -1.23 1.00 -15.11
N ARG A 119 -0.08 0.57 -14.57
CA ARG A 119 0.09 0.27 -13.13
C ARG A 119 -0.10 1.52 -12.28
N SER A 120 0.51 2.65 -12.61
CA SER A 120 0.38 3.89 -11.85
C SER A 120 -1.07 4.38 -11.81
N VAL A 121 -1.82 4.29 -12.92
CA VAL A 121 -3.26 4.60 -12.95
C VAL A 121 -4.06 3.71 -11.99
N LEU A 122 -3.77 2.41 -11.93
CA LEU A 122 -4.44 1.50 -10.99
C LEU A 122 -4.14 1.87 -9.53
N ILE A 123 -2.87 2.13 -9.21
CA ILE A 123 -2.43 2.45 -7.85
C ILE A 123 -3.00 3.79 -7.38
N ASP A 124 -3.07 4.79 -8.27
CA ASP A 124 -3.70 6.08 -7.99
C ASP A 124 -5.19 5.91 -7.64
N TRP A 125 -5.93 5.12 -8.43
CA TRP A 125 -7.32 4.78 -8.12
C TRP A 125 -7.46 4.06 -6.77
N LEU A 126 -6.61 3.05 -6.51
CA LEU A 126 -6.62 2.33 -5.23
C LEU A 126 -6.31 3.25 -4.04
N SER A 127 -5.47 4.28 -4.21
CA SER A 127 -5.22 5.29 -3.18
C SER A 127 -6.48 6.11 -2.87
N SER A 128 -7.26 6.50 -3.89
CA SER A 128 -8.53 7.20 -3.67
C SER A 128 -9.54 6.33 -2.95
N VAL A 129 -9.66 5.04 -3.33
CA VAL A 129 -10.53 4.08 -2.63
C VAL A 129 -10.08 3.91 -1.17
N ALA A 130 -8.78 3.73 -0.93
CA ALA A 130 -8.25 3.58 0.43
C ALA A 130 -8.58 4.80 1.31
N GLU A 131 -8.48 6.02 0.78
CA GLU A 131 -8.81 7.24 1.54
C GLU A 131 -10.31 7.36 1.81
N GLU A 132 -11.18 7.09 0.83
CA GLU A 132 -12.64 7.17 1.03
C GLU A 132 -13.13 6.18 2.09
N TYR A 133 -12.66 4.93 2.03
CA TYR A 133 -13.04 3.88 2.99
C TYR A 133 -12.17 3.89 4.24
N LYS A 134 -11.26 4.87 4.36
CA LYS A 134 -10.37 5.06 5.52
C LYS A 134 -9.55 3.82 5.88
N LEU A 135 -9.12 3.08 4.87
CA LEU A 135 -8.22 1.96 5.04
C LEU A 135 -6.89 2.46 5.59
N CYS A 136 -6.23 1.62 6.39
CA CYS A 136 -4.91 1.96 6.92
C CYS A 136 -3.84 1.97 5.81
N HIS A 137 -2.74 2.68 6.05
CA HIS A 137 -1.63 2.78 5.09
C HIS A 137 -1.01 1.41 4.77
N GLU A 138 -1.01 0.49 5.75
CA GLU A 138 -0.49 -0.86 5.60
C GLU A 138 -1.32 -1.67 4.59
N THR A 139 -2.66 -1.61 4.66
CA THR A 139 -3.56 -2.23 3.68
C THR A 139 -3.25 -1.79 2.25
N PHE A 140 -3.02 -0.50 2.03
CA PHE A 140 -2.62 0.01 0.71
C PHE A 140 -1.26 -0.55 0.27
N HIS A 141 -0.24 -0.53 1.15
CA HIS A 141 1.08 -1.07 0.84
C HIS A 141 1.06 -2.57 0.52
N LEU A 142 0.30 -3.35 1.30
CA LEU A 142 0.09 -4.78 1.08
C LEU A 142 -0.59 -5.03 -0.27
N SER A 143 -1.62 -4.27 -0.61
CA SER A 143 -2.32 -4.41 -1.90
C SER A 143 -1.38 -4.23 -3.09
N VAL A 144 -0.51 -3.21 -3.06
CA VAL A 144 0.48 -2.95 -4.12
C VAL A 144 1.51 -4.09 -4.18
N ASN A 145 1.97 -4.58 -3.03
CA ASN A 145 2.88 -5.73 -2.97
C ASN A 145 2.25 -6.99 -3.62
N TYR A 146 0.97 -7.26 -3.33
CA TYR A 146 0.27 -8.41 -3.91
C TYR A 146 0.13 -8.27 -5.42
N ILE A 147 -0.23 -7.08 -5.92
CA ILE A 147 -0.33 -6.80 -7.36
C ILE A 147 1.03 -7.07 -8.04
N ASP A 148 2.11 -6.50 -7.52
CA ASP A 148 3.45 -6.64 -8.14
C ASP A 148 3.94 -8.10 -8.13
N ARG A 149 3.74 -8.84 -7.04
CA ARG A 149 4.12 -10.26 -6.96
C ARG A 149 3.24 -11.15 -7.84
N PHE A 150 1.97 -10.80 -8.02
CA PHE A 150 1.07 -11.50 -8.91
C PHE A 150 1.47 -11.28 -10.38
N LEU A 151 1.69 -10.03 -10.80
CA LEU A 151 2.16 -9.68 -12.15
C LEU A 151 3.55 -10.24 -12.47
N ASN A 152 4.37 -10.52 -11.45
CA ASN A 152 5.65 -11.19 -11.65
C ASN A 152 5.52 -12.63 -12.15
N GLN A 153 4.39 -13.27 -11.88
CA GLN A 153 4.12 -14.68 -12.22
C GLN A 153 3.05 -14.84 -13.31
N ILE A 154 2.06 -13.96 -13.36
CA ILE A 154 0.89 -14.06 -14.24
C ILE A 154 0.85 -12.88 -15.20
N ALA A 155 0.75 -13.18 -16.51
CA ALA A 155 0.43 -12.19 -17.52
C ALA A 155 -1.05 -11.82 -17.45
N VAL A 156 -1.36 -10.53 -17.41
CA VAL A 156 -2.73 -10.03 -17.25
C VAL A 156 -3.06 -9.10 -18.41
N VAL A 157 -4.23 -9.29 -19.00
CA VAL A 157 -4.77 -8.38 -20.03
C VAL A 157 -5.35 -7.12 -19.39
N ARG A 158 -5.29 -6.00 -20.09
CA ARG A 158 -5.63 -4.67 -19.59
C ARG A 158 -7.03 -4.60 -18.99
N ASN A 159 -8.02 -5.20 -19.64
CA ASN A 159 -9.42 -5.23 -19.19
C ASN A 159 -9.65 -6.06 -17.91
N LYS A 160 -8.67 -6.86 -17.47
CA LYS A 160 -8.72 -7.62 -16.21
C LYS A 160 -7.86 -7.02 -15.12
N PHE A 161 -7.06 -6.01 -15.41
CA PHE A 161 -6.09 -5.50 -14.45
C PHE A 161 -6.75 -4.81 -13.25
N GLN A 162 -7.89 -4.15 -13.45
CA GLN A 162 -8.67 -3.58 -12.37
C GLN A 162 -9.29 -4.65 -11.45
N LEU A 163 -9.71 -5.79 -12.00
CA LEU A 163 -10.18 -6.93 -11.21
C LEU A 163 -9.07 -7.45 -10.28
N VAL A 164 -7.83 -7.50 -10.77
CA VAL A 164 -6.65 -7.85 -9.95
C VAL A 164 -6.46 -6.83 -8.82
N GLY A 165 -6.54 -5.53 -9.11
CA GLY A 165 -6.41 -4.48 -8.09
C GLY A 165 -7.49 -4.54 -7.01
N ALA A 166 -8.76 -4.69 -7.41
CA ALA A 166 -9.88 -4.83 -6.48
C ALA A 166 -9.74 -6.07 -5.58
N ALA A 167 -9.39 -7.22 -6.17
CA ALA A 167 -9.19 -8.46 -5.43
C ALA A 167 -7.95 -8.39 -4.50
N ALA A 168 -6.87 -7.74 -4.93
CA ALA A 168 -5.67 -7.54 -4.11
C ALA A 168 -5.95 -6.65 -2.89
N MET A 169 -6.70 -5.55 -3.06
CA MET A 169 -7.07 -4.68 -1.95
C MET A 169 -8.10 -5.34 -1.03
N LEU A 170 -9.08 -6.08 -1.56
CA LEU A 170 -10.01 -6.89 -0.76
C LEU A 170 -9.23 -7.86 0.14
N LEU A 171 -8.26 -8.56 -0.45
CA LEU A 171 -7.42 -9.52 0.26
C LEU A 171 -6.52 -8.84 1.29
N ALA A 172 -5.93 -7.69 0.99
CA ALA A 172 -5.14 -6.91 1.94
C ALA A 172 -6.01 -6.42 3.11
N GLY A 173 -7.23 -5.96 2.81
CA GLY A 173 -8.21 -5.55 3.82
C GLY A 173 -8.54 -6.70 4.77
N LYS A 174 -8.73 -7.93 4.27
CA LYS A 174 -8.96 -9.11 5.13
C LYS A 174 -7.78 -9.44 6.05
N MET A 175 -6.56 -9.07 5.67
CA MET A 175 -5.36 -9.34 6.48
C MET A 175 -5.17 -8.30 7.59
N GLU A 176 -5.48 -7.04 7.32
CA GLU A 176 -5.02 -5.91 8.17
C GLU A 176 -6.17 -5.11 8.80
N GLU A 177 -7.35 -5.07 8.18
CA GLU A 177 -8.48 -4.27 8.68
C GLU A 177 -9.33 -5.06 9.67
N ILE A 178 -9.80 -4.39 10.73
CA ILE A 178 -10.82 -4.95 11.63
C ILE A 178 -12.13 -5.18 10.86
N TYR A 179 -12.47 -4.24 9.97
CA TYR A 179 -13.69 -4.27 9.15
C TYR A 179 -13.33 -4.02 7.68
N PRO A 180 -12.98 -5.07 6.92
CA PRO A 180 -12.70 -4.94 5.49
C PRO A 180 -13.94 -4.52 4.68
N ILE A 181 -13.72 -3.93 3.51
CA ILE A 181 -14.79 -3.56 2.56
C ILE A 181 -15.48 -4.83 2.03
N ASP A 182 -16.81 -4.85 2.04
CA ASP A 182 -17.61 -5.96 1.51
C ASP A 182 -17.38 -6.15 -0.01
N VAL A 183 -17.39 -7.39 -0.48
CA VAL A 183 -17.15 -7.70 -1.90
C VAL A 183 -18.20 -7.08 -2.85
N LYS A 184 -19.44 -6.88 -2.39
CA LYS A 184 -20.48 -6.21 -3.18
C LYS A 184 -20.13 -4.75 -3.41
N GLU A 185 -19.49 -4.11 -2.44
CA GLU A 185 -19.00 -2.75 -2.58
C GLU A 185 -17.87 -2.68 -3.60
N TRP A 186 -16.97 -3.68 -3.64
CA TRP A 186 -15.96 -3.77 -4.69
C TRP A 186 -16.55 -3.94 -6.10
N SER A 187 -17.63 -4.71 -6.25
CA SER A 187 -18.37 -4.79 -7.53
C SER A 187 -18.83 -3.39 -7.98
N TYR A 188 -19.48 -2.65 -7.09
CA TYR A 188 -19.93 -1.30 -7.36
C TYR A 188 -18.77 -0.33 -7.66
N LEU A 189 -17.70 -0.42 -6.87
CA LEU A 189 -16.49 0.39 -7.05
C LEU A 189 -15.87 0.15 -8.42
N THR A 190 -16.01 -1.03 -9.02
CA THR A 190 -15.55 -1.30 -10.39
C THR A 190 -16.55 -0.88 -11.47
N GLY A 191 -17.57 -0.09 -11.13
CA GLY A 191 -18.64 0.30 -12.05
C GLY A 191 -19.48 -0.88 -12.54
N ASP A 192 -19.63 -1.91 -11.70
CA ASP A 192 -20.29 -3.18 -12.03
C ASP A 192 -19.68 -3.92 -13.23
N SER A 193 -18.43 -3.60 -13.58
CA SER A 193 -17.66 -4.30 -14.61
C SER A 193 -17.34 -5.74 -14.20
N PHE A 194 -17.29 -6.02 -12.89
CA PHE A 194 -17.05 -7.35 -12.35
C PHE A 194 -18.05 -7.69 -11.26
N THR A 195 -18.60 -8.90 -11.35
CA THR A 195 -19.49 -9.45 -10.33
C THR A 195 -18.72 -9.81 -9.05
N PRO A 196 -19.37 -9.85 -7.88
CA PRO A 196 -18.75 -10.32 -6.64
C PRO A 196 -18.11 -11.71 -6.78
N LYS A 197 -18.73 -12.61 -7.56
CA LYS A 197 -18.20 -13.95 -7.83
C LYS A 197 -16.85 -13.90 -8.59
N GLN A 198 -16.72 -13.01 -9.57
CA GLN A 198 -15.45 -12.82 -10.30
C GLN A 198 -14.36 -12.25 -9.40
N ILE A 199 -14.71 -11.30 -8.52
CA ILE A 199 -13.79 -10.71 -7.55
C ILE A 199 -13.28 -11.77 -6.57
N LEU A 200 -14.17 -12.60 -6.00
CA LEU A 200 -13.78 -13.71 -5.11
C LEU A 200 -12.92 -14.76 -5.82
N LYS A 201 -13.22 -15.11 -7.08
CA LYS A 201 -12.38 -16.01 -7.87
C LYS A 201 -10.98 -15.44 -8.08
N MET A 202 -10.88 -14.15 -8.39
CA MET A 202 -9.57 -13.48 -8.55
C MET A 202 -8.82 -13.41 -7.21
N GLU A 203 -9.51 -13.14 -6.10
CA GLU A 203 -8.92 -13.17 -4.75
C GLU A 203 -8.29 -14.53 -4.46
N GLN A 204 -9.03 -15.61 -4.68
CA GLN A 204 -8.53 -16.98 -4.50
C GLN A 204 -7.33 -17.27 -5.39
N LEU A 205 -7.37 -16.83 -6.65
CA LEU A 205 -6.25 -16.98 -7.58
C LEU A 205 -5.00 -16.23 -7.10
N ILE A 206 -5.15 -14.98 -6.67
CA ILE A 206 -4.03 -14.19 -6.11
C ILE A 206 -3.45 -14.92 -4.91
N ALA A 207 -4.28 -15.31 -3.93
CA ALA A 207 -3.81 -16.01 -2.73
C ALA A 207 -3.05 -17.31 -3.08
N LYS A 208 -3.57 -18.10 -4.04
CA LYS A 208 -2.94 -19.34 -4.51
C LYS A 208 -1.59 -19.08 -5.20
N ILE A 209 -1.51 -18.10 -6.11
CA ILE A 209 -0.27 -17.73 -6.79
C ILE A 209 0.78 -17.17 -5.83
N LEU A 210 0.34 -16.44 -4.80
CA LEU A 210 1.21 -15.94 -3.72
C LEU A 210 1.51 -17.01 -2.65
N LYS A 211 0.96 -18.22 -2.79
CA LYS A 211 1.09 -19.35 -1.86
C LYS A 211 0.73 -18.97 -0.42
N PHE A 212 -0.29 -18.13 -0.26
CA PHE A 212 -0.74 -17.58 1.03
C PHE A 212 0.36 -16.86 1.84
N ARG A 213 1.46 -16.43 1.20
CA ARG A 213 2.47 -15.59 1.85
C ARG A 213 2.00 -14.14 1.76
N MET A 214 1.17 -13.75 2.73
CA MET A 214 0.39 -12.49 2.71
C MET A 214 0.95 -11.38 3.60
N GLN A 215 1.90 -11.64 4.50
CA GLN A 215 2.47 -10.59 5.35
C GLN A 215 3.93 -10.25 4.97
N PRO A 216 4.19 -9.65 3.79
CA PRO A 216 5.49 -9.09 3.47
C PRO A 216 5.82 -7.93 4.44
N PRO A 217 7.10 -7.66 4.71
CA PRO A 217 7.48 -6.39 5.30
C PRO A 217 7.27 -5.26 4.27
N THR A 218 6.70 -4.14 4.70
CA THR A 218 6.41 -2.98 3.83
C THR A 218 7.14 -1.73 4.29
N MET A 219 7.21 -0.72 3.41
CA MET A 219 7.75 0.59 3.79
C MET A 219 6.98 1.20 4.97
N CYS A 220 5.65 1.04 4.99
CA CYS A 220 4.78 1.49 6.07
C CYS A 220 5.22 0.91 7.42
N THR A 221 5.37 -0.42 7.50
CA THR A 221 5.86 -1.11 8.71
C THR A 221 7.22 -0.55 9.19
N PHE A 222 8.18 -0.36 8.28
CA PHE A 222 9.50 0.17 8.64
C PHE A 222 9.46 1.65 9.05
N ILE A 223 8.65 2.49 8.38
CA ILE A 223 8.46 3.90 8.75
C ILE A 223 7.86 4.00 10.15
N GLU A 224 6.81 3.23 10.44
CA GLU A 224 6.18 3.20 11.76
C GLU A 224 7.19 2.78 12.83
N HIS A 225 8.00 1.76 12.56
CA HIS A 225 9.07 1.34 13.47
C HIS A 225 10.07 2.46 13.75
N PHE A 226 10.61 3.12 12.72
CA PHE A 226 11.55 4.24 12.92
C PHE A 226 10.92 5.41 13.67
N CYS A 227 9.67 5.76 13.37
CA CYS A 227 8.97 6.84 14.06
C CYS A 227 8.82 6.55 15.55
N GLN A 228 8.57 5.31 15.94
CA GLN A 228 8.41 4.91 17.33
C GLN A 228 9.75 4.80 18.08
N GLU A 229 10.73 4.14 17.46
CA GLU A 229 12.06 3.94 18.03
C GLU A 229 12.78 5.25 18.37
N HIS A 230 12.54 6.26 17.54
CA HIS A 230 13.19 7.56 17.61
C HIS A 230 12.26 8.68 18.05
N ARG A 231 11.00 8.37 18.41
CA ARG A 231 9.98 9.33 18.87
C ARG A 231 9.85 10.52 17.91
N LEU A 232 9.70 10.23 16.63
CA LEU A 232 9.52 11.24 15.59
C LEU A 232 8.14 11.89 15.72
N ASP A 233 8.06 13.18 15.39
CA ASP A 233 6.79 13.90 15.38
C ASP A 233 5.88 13.46 14.22
N MET A 234 4.57 13.60 14.43
CA MET A 234 3.54 13.20 13.47
C MET A 234 3.73 13.83 12.09
N LYS A 235 4.19 15.07 12.01
CA LYS A 235 4.43 15.75 10.72
C LYS A 235 5.56 15.09 9.94
N THR A 236 6.63 14.66 10.62
CA THR A 236 7.71 13.86 10.01
C THR A 236 7.17 12.51 9.53
N MET A 237 6.35 11.82 10.33
CA MET A 237 5.75 10.54 9.92
C MET A 237 4.84 10.70 8.69
N HIS A 238 3.92 11.67 8.71
CA HIS A 238 3.01 11.91 7.59
C HIS A 238 3.78 12.26 6.30
N LEU A 239 4.84 13.07 6.38
CA LEU A 239 5.67 13.38 5.22
C LEU A 239 6.42 12.15 4.71
N ALA A 240 6.96 11.31 5.60
CA ALA A 240 7.62 10.06 5.20
C ALA A 240 6.63 9.08 4.55
N MET A 241 5.42 8.95 5.10
CA MET A 241 4.34 8.13 4.52
C MET A 241 3.90 8.66 3.15
N TYR A 242 3.75 9.98 3.00
CA TYR A 242 3.46 10.60 1.71
C TYR A 242 4.51 10.25 0.65
N ILE A 243 5.79 10.42 0.97
CA ILE A 243 6.90 10.07 0.06
C ILE A 243 6.88 8.57 -0.26
N SER A 244 6.58 7.70 0.72
CA SER A 244 6.50 6.26 0.49
C SER A 244 5.37 5.85 -0.46
N GLU A 245 4.21 6.53 -0.40
CA GLU A 245 3.12 6.27 -1.33
C GLU A 245 3.45 6.77 -2.75
N LEU A 246 4.16 7.90 -2.89
CA LEU A 246 4.70 8.32 -4.19
C LEU A 246 5.72 7.31 -4.75
N VAL A 247 6.54 6.71 -3.90
CA VAL A 247 7.48 5.64 -4.26
C VAL A 247 6.74 4.40 -4.77
N LEU A 248 5.61 4.03 -4.16
CA LEU A 248 4.77 2.92 -4.65
C LEU A 248 4.19 3.19 -6.05
N LEU A 249 3.86 4.44 -6.33
CA LEU A 249 3.30 4.87 -7.62
C LEU A 249 4.31 4.67 -8.78
N GLU A 250 5.60 4.91 -8.54
CA GLU A 250 6.72 4.77 -9.50
C GLU A 250 7.46 3.43 -9.36
N GLY A 251 6.75 2.32 -9.59
CA GLY A 251 7.31 0.98 -9.37
C GLY A 251 8.57 0.67 -10.18
N ASP A 252 8.68 1.15 -11.43
CA ASP A 252 9.84 0.94 -12.31
C ASP A 252 11.15 1.43 -11.68
N GLU A 253 11.07 2.54 -10.99
CA GLU A 253 12.22 3.20 -10.38
C GLU A 253 12.60 2.56 -9.03
N TYR A 254 11.64 2.01 -8.27
CA TYR A 254 11.88 1.65 -6.87
C TYR A 254 11.84 0.15 -6.54
N LEU A 255 11.29 -0.70 -7.41
CA LEU A 255 11.21 -2.16 -7.21
C LEU A 255 12.58 -2.89 -7.26
N ASN A 256 13.71 -2.19 -7.29
CA ASN A 256 15.04 -2.78 -7.12
C ASN A 256 15.58 -2.63 -5.69
N HIS A 257 14.80 -2.01 -4.80
CA HIS A 257 15.25 -1.64 -3.46
C HIS A 257 14.41 -2.30 -2.39
N MET A 258 15.07 -2.67 -1.30
CA MET A 258 14.44 -3.23 -0.12
C MET A 258 13.52 -2.19 0.56
N PRO A 259 12.31 -2.57 0.98
CA PRO A 259 11.39 -1.72 1.76
C PRO A 259 12.05 -0.97 2.93
N SER A 260 12.93 -1.59 3.71
CA SER A 260 13.65 -0.97 4.83
C SER A 260 14.52 0.20 4.37
N LYS A 261 15.23 0.01 3.25
CA LYS A 261 16.09 1.03 2.66
C LYS A 261 15.27 2.18 2.09
N LEU A 262 14.16 1.88 1.42
CA LEU A 262 13.25 2.90 0.89
C LEU A 262 12.62 3.72 2.04
N ALA A 263 12.14 3.05 3.08
CA ALA A 263 11.58 3.67 4.29
C ALA A 263 12.58 4.58 5.00
N ALA A 264 13.81 4.09 5.22
CA ALA A 264 14.89 4.89 5.80
C ALA A 264 15.18 6.15 4.97
N SER A 265 15.20 6.02 3.64
CA SER A 265 15.39 7.13 2.70
C SER A 265 14.24 8.15 2.79
N CYS A 266 12.99 7.68 2.90
CA CYS A 266 11.82 8.56 3.07
C CYS A 266 11.92 9.37 4.37
N ILE A 267 12.37 8.75 5.47
CA ILE A 267 12.58 9.42 6.76
C ILE A 267 13.68 10.48 6.65
N VAL A 268 14.82 10.17 6.03
CA VAL A 268 15.89 11.14 5.77
C VAL A 268 15.35 12.35 5.00
N LEU A 269 14.65 12.12 3.89
CA LEU A 269 14.08 13.19 3.07
C LEU A 269 13.04 14.03 3.83
N ALA A 270 12.18 13.38 4.60
CA ALA A 270 11.17 14.06 5.42
C ALA A 270 11.82 14.96 6.48
N ARG A 271 12.80 14.44 7.23
CA ARG A 271 13.52 15.18 8.26
C ARG A 271 14.30 16.36 7.66
N TYR A 272 14.96 16.15 6.52
CA TYR A 272 15.68 17.21 5.84
C TYR A 272 14.74 18.32 5.35
N THR A 273 13.63 17.96 4.69
CA THR A 273 12.62 18.91 4.21
C THR A 273 12.05 19.76 5.35
N LEU A 274 11.91 19.18 6.54
CA LEU A 274 11.41 19.85 7.74
C LEU A 274 12.50 20.58 8.56
N SER A 275 13.75 20.64 8.10
CA SER A 275 14.89 21.27 8.83
C SER A 275 15.12 20.69 10.23
N LYS A 276 14.99 19.38 10.39
CA LYS A 276 15.33 18.74 11.66
C LYS A 276 16.85 18.79 11.85
N GLU A 277 17.29 19.14 13.06
CA GLU A 277 18.70 19.40 13.41
C GLU A 277 19.64 18.24 13.03
N HIS A 278 19.27 17.01 13.37
CA HIS A 278 20.02 15.82 12.97
C HIS A 278 19.24 15.00 11.95
N ILE A 279 19.64 15.01 10.68
CA ILE A 279 18.88 14.33 9.61
C ILE A 279 18.89 12.81 9.83
N TRP A 280 20.07 12.22 10.05
CA TRP A 280 20.26 10.78 10.28
C TRP A 280 21.15 10.51 11.49
N PRO A 281 20.62 10.65 12.72
CA PRO A 281 21.38 10.46 13.95
C PRO A 281 22.06 9.09 14.03
N ARG A 282 23.18 8.98 14.78
CA ARG A 282 23.90 7.71 15.00
C ARG A 282 23.00 6.55 15.42
N LYS A 283 22.00 6.80 16.28
CA LYS A 283 21.02 5.79 16.70
C LYS A 283 20.25 5.19 15.49
N PHE A 284 19.94 5.97 14.45
CA PHE A 284 19.30 5.45 13.24
C PHE A 284 20.24 4.54 12.47
N LYS A 285 21.52 4.89 12.34
CA LYS A 285 22.54 4.03 11.72
C LYS A 285 22.71 2.72 12.50
N GLU A 286 22.67 2.77 13.82
CA GLU A 286 22.75 1.59 14.69
C GLU A 286 21.52 0.67 14.57
N THR A 287 20.31 1.24 14.51
CA THR A 287 19.07 0.44 14.34
C THR A 287 18.97 -0.10 12.91
N SER A 288 19.10 0.78 11.90
CA SER A 288 18.84 0.43 10.49
C SER A 288 19.96 -0.34 9.81
N GLY A 289 21.21 -0.20 10.26
CA GLY A 289 22.40 -0.66 9.55
C GLY A 289 22.79 0.18 8.33
N TYR A 290 22.03 1.22 7.98
CA TYR A 290 22.31 2.07 6.83
C TYR A 290 23.03 3.36 7.21
N THR A 291 24.08 3.66 6.46
CA THR A 291 24.75 4.97 6.48
C THR A 291 24.01 5.97 5.60
N LEU A 292 24.14 7.25 5.93
CA LEU A 292 23.58 8.32 5.12
C LEU A 292 24.13 8.29 3.68
N ARG A 293 25.41 7.97 3.50
CA ARG A 293 26.05 7.76 2.18
C ARG A 293 25.39 6.65 1.36
N GLN A 294 24.98 5.53 1.98
CA GLN A 294 24.27 4.45 1.29
C GLN A 294 22.83 4.81 0.90
N LEU A 295 22.19 5.71 1.65
CA LEU A 295 20.83 6.19 1.40
C LEU A 295 20.79 7.35 0.40
N SER A 296 21.86 8.15 0.33
CA SER A 296 21.92 9.37 -0.48
C SER A 296 21.43 9.22 -1.93
N PRO A 297 21.84 8.19 -2.71
CA PRO A 297 21.34 8.04 -4.08
C PRO A 297 19.81 7.87 -4.16
N LEU A 298 19.23 7.15 -3.18
CA LEU A 298 17.78 6.96 -3.09
C LEU A 298 17.07 8.24 -2.64
N VAL A 299 17.63 8.96 -1.67
CA VAL A 299 17.08 10.23 -1.20
C VAL A 299 17.00 11.25 -2.34
N HIS A 300 18.04 11.35 -3.16
CA HIS A 300 18.01 12.23 -4.35
C HIS A 300 16.94 11.82 -5.36
N LYS A 301 16.70 10.51 -5.51
CA LYS A 301 15.68 9.99 -6.42
C LYS A 301 14.26 10.30 -5.91
N GLN A 302 14.01 9.97 -4.63
CA GLN A 302 12.76 10.28 -3.94
C GLN A 302 12.48 11.78 -3.90
N GLN A 303 13.52 12.60 -3.78
CA GLN A 303 13.41 14.04 -3.87
C GLN A 303 12.89 14.50 -5.24
N ARG A 304 13.38 13.92 -6.35
CA ARG A 304 12.87 14.24 -7.70
C ARG A 304 11.41 13.83 -7.82
N THR A 305 11.06 12.61 -7.43
CA THR A 305 9.69 12.11 -7.39
C THR A 305 8.76 13.03 -6.58
N PHE A 306 9.18 13.48 -5.40
CA PHE A 306 8.41 14.42 -4.58
C PHE A 306 8.31 15.80 -5.26
N LYS A 307 9.41 16.32 -5.81
CA LYS A 307 9.38 17.63 -6.50
C LYS A 307 8.46 17.61 -7.72
N ASP A 308 8.48 16.54 -8.48
CA ASP A 308 7.75 16.41 -9.75
C ASP A 308 6.30 15.97 -9.52
N SER A 309 5.96 15.49 -8.31
CA SER A 309 4.62 14.98 -8.01
C SER A 309 3.52 15.96 -8.44
N PRO A 310 3.55 17.29 -8.15
CA PRO A 310 2.46 18.22 -8.49
C PRO A 310 2.18 18.33 -9.99
N HIS A 311 3.11 17.88 -10.83
CA HIS A 311 3.01 17.94 -12.29
C HIS A 311 2.61 16.61 -12.92
N LYS A 312 2.42 15.54 -12.14
CA LYS A 312 2.00 14.22 -12.63
C LYS A 312 0.51 14.17 -12.96
N GLU A 313 0.12 13.22 -13.81
CA GLU A 313 -1.29 12.97 -14.10
C GLU A 313 -2.01 12.31 -12.91
N GLN A 314 -1.34 11.38 -12.23
CA GLN A 314 -1.86 10.71 -11.04
C GLN A 314 -1.72 11.60 -9.81
N GLN A 315 -2.85 12.04 -9.26
CA GLN A 315 -2.93 13.08 -8.21
C GLN A 315 -3.68 12.64 -6.94
N ALA A 316 -4.16 11.40 -6.85
CA ALA A 316 -4.92 10.93 -5.69
C ALA A 316 -4.11 11.02 -4.40
N ILE A 317 -2.87 10.53 -4.42
CA ILE A 317 -1.96 10.55 -3.25
C ILE A 317 -1.68 12.00 -2.82
N GLN A 318 -1.46 12.91 -3.76
CA GLN A 318 -1.27 14.32 -3.42
C GLN A 318 -2.51 14.95 -2.81
N SER A 319 -3.66 14.68 -3.39
CA SER A 319 -4.93 15.22 -2.89
C SER A 319 -5.23 14.71 -1.48
N LYS A 320 -4.95 13.43 -1.21
CA LYS A 320 -5.00 12.82 0.12
C LYS A 320 -4.13 13.59 1.13
N TYR A 321 -2.84 13.77 0.85
CA TYR A 321 -1.90 14.39 1.80
C TYR A 321 -1.93 15.93 1.86
N LYS A 322 -2.80 16.58 1.06
CA LYS A 322 -3.18 17.99 1.23
C LYS A 322 -4.18 18.20 2.37
N ASN A 323 -4.83 17.14 2.84
CA ASN A 323 -5.77 17.21 3.96
C ASN A 323 -5.06 17.58 5.28
N GLU A 324 -5.73 18.37 6.13
CA GLU A 324 -5.25 18.74 7.46
C GLU A 324 -4.94 17.54 8.35
N LYS A 325 -5.69 16.43 8.19
CA LYS A 325 -5.43 15.15 8.86
C LYS A 325 -3.97 14.70 8.73
N TYR A 326 -3.35 14.96 7.58
CA TYR A 326 -1.96 14.58 7.29
C TYR A 326 -1.00 15.77 7.41
N CYS A 327 -1.36 16.81 8.18
CA CYS A 327 -0.57 18.03 8.37
C CYS A 327 -0.24 18.79 7.07
N GLN A 328 -1.05 18.58 6.01
CA GLN A 328 -0.90 19.22 4.69
C GLN A 328 0.51 19.05 4.10
N VAL A 329 1.17 17.92 4.38
CA VAL A 329 2.57 17.68 4.01
C VAL A 329 2.81 17.70 2.49
N ALA A 330 1.79 17.41 1.69
CA ALA A 330 1.88 17.50 0.23
C ALA A 330 2.00 18.95 -0.30
N LEU A 331 1.72 19.97 0.52
CA LEU A 331 1.94 21.39 0.16
C LEU A 331 3.39 21.85 0.37
N LEU A 332 4.21 21.03 1.05
CA LEU A 332 5.61 21.34 1.28
C LEU A 332 6.43 21.18 -0.01
N GLN A 333 7.51 21.93 -0.13
CA GLN A 333 8.47 21.79 -1.21
C GLN A 333 9.73 21.09 -0.71
N PRO A 334 10.23 20.05 -1.41
CA PRO A 334 11.44 19.37 -0.99
C PRO A 334 12.64 20.32 -1.07
N ARG A 335 13.42 20.38 0.02
CA ARG A 335 14.66 21.17 0.07
C ARG A 335 15.74 20.49 -0.77
N LYS A 336 16.46 21.26 -1.60
CA LYS A 336 17.56 20.75 -2.44
C LYS A 336 18.67 20.19 -1.55
N LEU A 337 18.87 18.87 -1.58
CA LEU A 337 19.95 18.22 -0.84
C LEU A 337 21.27 18.57 -1.52
N LEU A 338 22.19 19.24 -0.81
CA LEU A 338 23.56 19.46 -1.29
C LEU A 338 24.43 18.30 -0.81
N MET A 339 25.37 17.82 -1.63
CA MET A 339 26.25 16.70 -1.24
C MET A 339 27.11 17.07 -0.03
N GLU A 340 27.45 18.34 0.13
CA GLU A 340 28.20 18.88 1.28
C GLU A 340 27.44 18.68 2.60
N ASP A 341 26.10 18.77 2.57
CA ASP A 341 25.25 18.53 3.75
C ASP A 341 25.31 17.06 4.23
N LEU A 342 25.89 16.13 3.46
CA LEU A 342 25.90 14.71 3.81
C LEU A 342 27.21 14.26 4.48
N ASP A 343 28.30 14.98 4.26
CA ASP A 343 29.61 14.67 4.86
C ASP A 343 29.81 15.42 6.20
N ASP A 344 29.09 16.52 6.46
CA ASP A 344 29.19 17.34 7.68
C ASP A 344 28.24 16.92 8.84
N ILE A 345 27.50 15.81 8.69
CA ILE A 345 26.43 15.40 9.64
C ILE A 345 26.75 14.08 10.39
N GLU A 346 27.94 13.49 10.21
CA GLU A 346 28.38 12.31 11.00
C GLU A 346 28.83 12.62 12.43
#